data_AF-A0A9D8F0B9-F1
#
_entry.id   AF-A0A9D8F0B9-F1
#
_cell.length_a   1.000
_cell.length_b   1.000
_cell.length_c   1.000
_cell.angle_alpha   90.00
_cell.angle_beta   90.00
_cell.angle_gamma   90.00
#
_symmetry.space_group_name_H-M   'P 1'
#
loop_
_entity.id
_entity.type
_entity.pdbx_description
1 polymer ?
#
loop_
_entity_poly.entity_id
_entity_poly.type
_entity_poly.pdbx_seq_one_letter_code
_entity_poly.pdbx_strand_id
1 'polypeptide(L)'
;MKRKADALTIACQALWELLRRNSDLSDDLLIRTMEEIDLRDGKQDGKITRRPVPCPKCRRNSQSGRSHCLYCGELLPVVHVFEKI
;
A
#
# COMPACT_ATOMS: atom_id res chain seq x y z
N MET A 1 14.52 0.47 17.81
CA MET A 1 13.25 0.53 17.06
C MET A 1 12.52 1.88 17.21
N LYS A 2 12.36 2.45 18.41
CA LYS A 2 11.63 3.73 18.64
C LYS A 2 12.03 4.90 17.71
N ARG A 3 13.32 5.22 17.60
CA ARG A 3 13.80 6.36 16.77
C ARG A 3 13.38 6.33 15.29
N LYS A 4 13.22 5.14 14.70
CA LYS A 4 12.77 5.01 13.30
C LYS A 4 11.28 5.29 13.17
N ALA A 5 10.49 4.86 14.16
CA ALA A 5 9.06 5.17 14.22
C ALA A 5 8.84 6.67 14.44
N ASP A 6 9.61 7.31 15.31
CA ASP A 6 9.50 8.75 15.57
C ASP A 6 9.83 9.58 14.32
N ALA A 7 10.89 9.21 13.60
CA ALA A 7 11.26 9.89 12.35
C ALA A 7 10.20 9.71 11.26
N LEU A 8 9.58 8.53 11.18
CA LEU A 8 8.49 8.26 10.24
C LEU A 8 7.24 9.09 10.60
N THR A 9 6.89 9.20 11.88
CA THR A 9 5.78 10.04 12.34
C THR A 9 5.98 11.50 11.91
N ILE A 10 7.18 12.05 12.14
CA ILE A 10 7.50 13.43 11.74
C ILE A 10 7.41 13.60 10.21
N ALA A 11 7.91 12.62 9.44
CA ALA A 11 7.82 12.67 7.98
C ALA A 11 6.37 12.63 7.48
N CYS A 12 5.53 11.76 8.04
CA CYS A 12 4.11 11.68 7.70
C CYS A 12 3.34 12.96 8.06
N GLN A 13 3.64 13.56 9.22
CA GLN A 13 3.07 14.86 9.61
C GLN A 13 3.45 15.96 8.60
N ALA A 14 4.75 16.08 8.28
CA ALA A 14 5.23 17.06 7.31
C ALA A 14 4.59 16.88 5.92
N LEU A 15 4.42 15.64 5.47
CA LEU A 15 3.74 15.33 4.21
C LEU A 15 2.28 15.79 4.22
N TRP A 16 1.55 15.53 5.32
CA TRP A 16 0.18 15.98 5.47
C TRP A 16 0.07 17.50 5.46
N GLU A 17 0.94 18.20 6.19
CA GLU A 17 0.93 19.65 6.24
C GLU A 17 1.24 20.29 4.88
N LEU A 18 2.15 19.69 4.09
CA LEU A 18 2.43 20.13 2.73
C LEU A 18 1.22 19.92 1.81
N LEU A 19 0.54 18.77 1.90
CA LEU A 19 -0.66 18.50 1.12
C LEU A 19 -1.79 19.47 1.47
N ARG A 20 -2.06 19.66 2.76
CA ARG A 20 -3.13 20.55 3.24
C ARG A 20 -2.90 22.01 2.85
N ARG A 21 -1.64 22.46 2.76
CA ARG A 21 -1.31 23.82 2.31
C ARG A 21 -1.55 24.04 0.81
N ASN A 22 -1.55 22.98 0.00
CA ASN A 22 -1.61 23.07 -1.46
C ASN A 22 -2.90 22.44 -2.03
N SER A 23 -3.90 22.14 -1.19
CA SER A 23 -5.16 21.51 -1.59
C SER A 23 -6.28 21.82 -0.59
N ASP A 24 -7.52 21.53 -0.97
CA ASP A 24 -8.71 21.70 -0.11
C ASP A 24 -8.98 20.47 0.78
N LEU A 25 -7.97 19.61 0.98
CA LEU A 25 -8.12 18.39 1.78
C LEU A 25 -8.29 18.74 3.27
N SER A 26 -9.25 18.10 3.95
CA SER A 26 -9.50 18.26 5.37
C SER A 26 -8.96 17.10 6.20
N ASP A 27 -8.75 17.35 7.50
CA ASP A 27 -8.32 16.32 8.44
C ASP A 27 -9.37 15.19 8.54
N ASP A 28 -10.67 15.51 8.47
CA ASP A 28 -11.76 14.52 8.42
C ASP A 28 -11.66 13.59 7.22
N LEU A 29 -11.30 14.13 6.05
CA LEU A 29 -11.16 13.34 4.83
C LEU A 29 -9.94 12.42 4.93
N LEU A 30 -8.84 12.88 5.53
CA LEU A 30 -7.68 12.04 5.81
C LEU A 30 -8.08 10.86 6.71
N ILE A 31 -8.77 11.11 7.82
CA ILE A 31 -9.19 10.07 8.77
C ILE A 31 -10.08 9.04 8.08
N ARG A 32 -11.09 9.48 7.33
CA ARG A 32 -11.98 8.57 6.57
C ARG A 32 -11.21 7.75 5.55
N THR A 33 -10.26 8.37 4.85
CA THR A 33 -9.43 7.67 3.86
C THR A 33 -8.56 6.60 4.53
N MET A 34 -8.03 6.87 5.73
CA MET A 34 -7.28 5.89 6.50
C MET A 34 -8.16 4.70 6.91
N GLU A 35 -9.38 4.96 7.39
CA GLU A 35 -10.37 3.92 7.71
C GLU A 35 -10.74 3.08 6.49
N GLU A 36 -10.97 3.71 5.34
CA GLU A 36 -11.26 3.01 4.09
C GLU A 36 -10.09 2.14 3.61
N ILE A 37 -8.85 2.61 3.75
CA ILE A 37 -7.66 1.84 3.38
C ILE A 37 -7.55 0.59 4.26
N ASP A 38 -7.74 0.71 5.58
CA ASP A 38 -7.74 -0.41 6.51
C ASP A 38 -8.83 -1.44 6.16
N LEU A 39 -10.03 -0.97 5.81
CA LEU A 39 -11.15 -1.83 5.41
C LEU A 39 -10.94 -2.54 4.06
N ARG A 40 -10.24 -1.91 3.10
CA ARG A 40 -10.00 -2.47 1.75
C ARG A 40 -9.05 -3.67 1.74
N ASP A 41 -8.22 -3.84 2.77
CA ASP A 41 -7.31 -4.99 2.89
C ASP A 41 -8.01 -6.27 3.44
N GLY A 42 -9.25 -6.13 3.93
CA GLY A 42 -10.11 -7.24 4.32
C GLY A 42 -9.76 -7.89 5.66
N LYS A 43 -8.94 -7.22 6.49
CA LYS A 43 -8.75 -7.55 7.91
C LYS A 43 -8.21 -6.32 8.64
N GLN A 44 -8.91 -5.91 9.68
CA GLN A 44 -8.48 -4.90 10.65
C GLN A 44 -7.32 -5.47 11.49
N ASP A 45 -6.14 -5.66 10.89
CA ASP A 45 -4.94 -6.23 11.54
C ASP A 45 -3.69 -5.35 11.44
N GLY A 46 -3.78 -4.22 10.72
CA GLY A 46 -2.67 -3.29 10.51
C GLY A 46 -1.55 -3.81 9.60
N LYS A 47 -1.80 -4.81 8.74
CA LYS A 47 -0.80 -5.41 7.84
C LYS A 47 -1.34 -5.66 6.43
N ILE A 48 -0.51 -5.28 5.45
CA ILE A 48 -0.75 -5.61 4.04
C ILE A 48 -0.55 -7.12 3.85
N THR A 49 -1.64 -7.86 3.69
CA THR A 49 -1.61 -9.32 3.55
C THR A 49 -1.49 -9.70 2.08
N ARG A 50 -0.29 -10.17 1.69
CA ARG A 50 0.04 -10.59 0.31
C ARG A 50 -0.87 -11.73 -0.18
N ARG A 51 -1.86 -11.43 -1.03
CA ARG A 51 -2.72 -12.44 -1.68
C ARG A 51 -2.08 -13.03 -2.95
N PRO A 52 -2.17 -14.34 -3.22
CA PRO A 52 -1.68 -14.91 -4.46
C PRO A 52 -2.44 -14.34 -5.67
N VAL A 53 -1.73 -13.86 -6.69
CA VAL A 53 -2.31 -13.37 -7.95
C VAL A 53 -2.12 -14.39 -9.08
N PRO A 54 -3.16 -14.71 -9.87
CA PRO A 54 -3.01 -15.58 -11.03
C PRO A 54 -2.25 -14.82 -12.13
N CYS A 55 -1.22 -15.45 -12.70
CA CYS A 55 -0.50 -14.90 -13.85
C CYS A 55 -1.41 -14.83 -15.09
N PRO A 56 -1.46 -13.70 -15.83
CA PRO A 56 -2.33 -13.56 -17.01
C PRO A 56 -1.98 -14.53 -18.15
N LYS A 57 -0.73 -15.02 -18.21
CA LYS A 57 -0.25 -15.92 -19.27
C LYS A 57 -0.33 -17.39 -18.90
N CYS A 58 0.29 -17.78 -17.78
CA CYS A 58 0.36 -19.19 -17.40
C CYS A 58 -0.73 -19.63 -16.41
N ARG A 59 -1.56 -18.70 -15.93
CA ARG A 59 -2.64 -18.91 -14.94
C ARG A 59 -2.20 -19.56 -13.62
N ARG A 60 -0.90 -19.68 -13.36
CA ARG A 60 -0.38 -20.15 -12.06
C ARG A 60 -0.41 -19.01 -11.06
N ASN A 61 -0.66 -19.36 -9.80
CA ASN A 61 -0.63 -18.43 -8.70
C ASN A 61 0.81 -17.95 -8.46
N SER A 62 1.00 -16.64 -8.43
CA SER A 62 2.25 -15.98 -8.08
C SER A 62 2.05 -15.12 -6.84
N GLN A 63 3.12 -14.83 -6.10
CA GLN A 63 3.02 -13.97 -4.92
C GLN A 63 2.76 -12.52 -5.35
N SER A 64 1.77 -11.86 -4.73
CA SER A 64 1.61 -10.40 -4.80
C SER A 64 2.88 -9.74 -4.28
N GLY A 65 3.42 -8.81 -5.07
CA GLY A 65 4.70 -8.14 -4.82
C GLY A 65 5.82 -8.51 -5.80
N ARG A 66 5.70 -9.60 -6.59
CA ARG A 66 6.66 -9.85 -7.69
C ARG A 66 6.29 -9.07 -8.94
N SER A 67 7.29 -8.49 -9.59
CA SER A 67 7.13 -7.87 -10.91
C SER A 67 6.95 -8.88 -12.03
N HIS A 68 7.53 -10.08 -11.89
CA HIS A 68 7.50 -11.13 -12.90
C HIS A 68 7.04 -12.47 -12.33
N CYS A 69 6.32 -13.23 -13.14
CA CYS A 69 5.90 -14.58 -12.84
C CYS A 69 7.13 -15.51 -12.71
N LEU A 70 7.22 -16.21 -11.59
CA LEU A 70 8.26 -17.23 -11.33
C LEU A 70 8.32 -18.35 -12.38
N TYR A 71 7.22 -18.62 -13.07
CA TYR A 71 7.10 -19.77 -13.94
C TYR A 71 7.31 -19.43 -15.42
N CYS A 72 6.82 -18.29 -15.87
CA CYS A 72 6.82 -17.94 -17.30
C CYS A 72 7.49 -16.59 -17.60
N GLY A 73 7.97 -15.89 -16.58
CA GLY A 73 8.63 -14.59 -16.73
C GLY A 73 7.69 -13.43 -17.08
N GLU A 74 6.39 -13.66 -17.24
CA GLU A 74 5.43 -12.60 -17.62
C GLU A 74 5.29 -11.53 -16.53
N LEU A 75 5.12 -10.28 -16.93
CA LEU A 75 4.85 -9.18 -16.02
C LEU A 75 3.52 -9.42 -15.28
N LEU A 76 3.56 -9.31 -13.95
CA LEU A 76 2.38 -9.43 -13.12
C LEU A 76 1.73 -8.05 -12.93
N PRO A 77 0.38 -7.96 -12.93
CA PRO A 77 -0.31 -6.72 -12.62
C PRO A 77 0.02 -6.33 -11.18
N VAL A 78 0.57 -5.13 -11.01
CA VAL A 78 0.93 -4.57 -9.70
C VAL A 78 -0.37 -4.24 -8.97
N VAL A 79 -0.69 -4.99 -7.92
CA VAL A 79 -1.99 -4.84 -7.24
C VAL A 79 -2.00 -3.61 -6.33
N HIS A 80 -0.86 -3.22 -5.76
CA HIS A 80 -0.74 -2.01 -4.95
C HIS A 80 0.62 -1.32 -5.10
N VAL A 81 0.59 0.00 -5.34
CA VAL A 81 1.77 0.87 -5.50
C VAL A 81 2.66 0.86 -4.26
N PHE A 82 2.10 0.60 -3.08
CA PHE A 82 2.80 0.59 -1.80
C PHE A 82 3.41 -0.77 -1.40
N GLU A 83 3.14 -1.86 -2.14
CA GLU A 83 3.82 -3.16 -1.91
C GLU A 83 5.28 -3.17 -2.41
N LYS A 84 5.70 -2.10 -3.08
CA LYS A 84 7.01 -1.99 -3.75
C LYS A 84 8.02 -1.12 -3.00
N ILE A 85 7.70 -0.66 -1.79
CA ILE A 85 8.58 0.16 -0.93
C ILE A 85 9.26 -0.73 0.12
#